data_AF-A0A9W9UY09-F1
#
_entry.id   AF-A0A9W9UY09-F1
#
_cell.length_a   1.000
_cell.length_b   1.000
_cell.length_c   1.000
_cell.angle_alpha   90.00
_cell.angle_beta   90.00
_cell.angle_gamma   90.00
#
_symmetry.space_group_name_H-M   'P 1'
#
loop_
_entity.id
_entity.type
_entity.pdbx_description
1 polymer ?
#
loop_
_entity_poly.entity_id
_entity_poly.type
_entity_poly.pdbx_seq_one_letter_code
_entity_poly.pdbx_strand_id
1 'polypeptide(L)'
;MELPPGHRLKKPSTYSREAAIAAVTQLYKFLTSLLYIELTDILYPPPGGWPHITQENEAFASLKKTDEVIELLRHLPYLDSRRDTWFIRPWSDACDYVNQDPRKYLPVVPDDFEFPPWVINLTGHGRYGQALMFGTSDGMVRQRNMPPMG
;
A
#
# COMPACT_ATOMS: atom_id res chain seq x y z
N MET A 1 -22.70 -1.53 -0.64
CA MET A 1 -22.69 -0.22 0.05
C MET A 1 -22.18 0.79 -0.97
N GLU A 2 -23.04 1.68 -1.46
CA GLU A 2 -22.63 2.71 -2.43
C GLU A 2 -21.88 3.84 -1.71
N LEU A 3 -20.68 4.16 -2.19
CA LEU A 3 -19.82 5.20 -1.63
C LEU A 3 -20.07 6.54 -2.36
N PRO A 4 -19.86 7.69 -1.69
CA PRO A 4 -20.13 9.00 -2.27
C PRO A 4 -19.32 9.27 -3.56
N PRO A 5 -19.89 9.98 -4.55
CA PRO A 5 -19.26 10.14 -5.86
C PRO A 5 -17.98 10.98 -5.78
N GLY A 6 -16.83 10.33 -5.97
CA GLY A 6 -15.56 11.03 -6.18
C GLY A 6 -15.66 11.92 -7.42
N HIS A 7 -15.45 13.23 -7.24
CA HIS A 7 -15.62 14.29 -8.25
C HIS A 7 -14.68 14.24 -9.49
N ARG A 8 -14.15 13.07 -9.89
CA ARG A 8 -13.18 12.98 -10.99
C ARG A 8 -13.28 11.76 -11.91
N LEU A 9 -14.25 10.87 -11.74
CA LEU A 9 -14.40 9.72 -12.63
C LEU A 9 -15.61 9.89 -13.54
N LYS A 10 -15.35 9.97 -14.86
CA LYS A 10 -16.40 9.98 -15.91
C LYS A 10 -17.10 8.61 -16.09
N LYS A 11 -16.66 7.57 -15.37
CA LYS A 11 -17.29 6.24 -15.30
C LYS A 11 -17.12 5.68 -13.88
N PRO A 12 -18.12 4.98 -13.30
CA PRO A 12 -17.93 4.30 -12.02
C PRO A 12 -16.92 3.16 -12.21
N SER A 13 -15.71 3.30 -11.69
CA SER A 13 -14.81 2.17 -11.51
C SER A 13 -15.17 1.48 -10.20
N THR A 14 -15.73 0.29 -10.28
CA THR A 14 -15.95 -0.55 -9.10
C THR A 14 -14.61 -1.14 -8.68
N TYR A 15 -14.17 -0.83 -7.47
CA TYR A 15 -13.02 -1.48 -6.85
C TYR A 15 -13.25 -3.00 -6.74
N SER A 16 -12.21 -3.79 -7.01
CA SER A 16 -12.13 -5.21 -6.69
C SER A 16 -10.82 -5.46 -5.95
N ARG A 17 -10.94 -6.09 -4.78
CA ARG A 17 -9.80 -6.48 -3.95
C ARG A 17 -8.90 -7.47 -4.69
N GLU A 18 -9.51 -8.43 -5.36
CA GLU A 18 -8.85 -9.47 -6.14
C GLU A 18 -8.07 -8.86 -7.31
N ALA A 19 -8.65 -7.88 -7.99
CA ALA A 19 -7.95 -7.15 -9.06
C ALA A 19 -6.76 -6.36 -8.51
N ALA A 20 -6.87 -5.74 -7.33
CA ALA A 20 -5.78 -5.04 -6.68
C ALA A 20 -4.65 -6.00 -6.27
N ILE A 21 -4.98 -7.13 -5.63
CA ILE A 21 -4.01 -8.18 -5.27
C ILE A 21 -3.30 -8.70 -6.51
N ALA A 22 -4.05 -8.99 -7.58
CA ALA A 22 -3.48 -9.46 -8.84
C ALA A 22 -2.52 -8.44 -9.45
N ALA A 23 -2.90 -7.15 -9.48
CA ALA A 23 -2.07 -6.09 -10.03
C ALA A 23 -0.76 -5.91 -9.26
N VAL A 24 -0.80 -5.88 -7.92
CA VAL A 24 0.42 -5.78 -7.08
C VAL A 24 1.30 -7.01 -7.24
N THR A 25 0.70 -8.21 -7.26
CA THR A 25 1.43 -9.46 -7.49
C THR A 25 2.14 -9.45 -8.84
N GLN A 26 1.46 -9.02 -9.90
CA GLN A 26 2.02 -8.90 -11.24
C GLN A 26 3.16 -7.89 -11.28
N LEU A 27 3.02 -6.75 -10.59
CA LEU A 27 4.08 -5.76 -10.48
C LEU A 27 5.34 -6.36 -9.86
N TYR A 28 5.25 -7.03 -8.71
CA TYR A 28 6.43 -7.62 -8.06
C TYR A 28 7.07 -8.73 -8.88
N LYS A 29 6.26 -9.58 -9.53
CA LYS A 29 6.78 -10.58 -10.48
C LYS A 29 7.43 -9.94 -11.70
N PHE A 30 6.94 -8.80 -12.17
CA PHE A 30 7.60 -8.05 -13.24
C PHE A 30 8.93 -7.47 -12.77
N LEU A 31 9.01 -6.93 -11.55
CA LEU A 31 10.26 -6.42 -10.99
C LEU A 31 11.33 -7.51 -10.86
N THR A 32 10.95 -8.78 -10.65
CA THR A 32 11.93 -9.87 -10.61
C THR A 32 12.60 -10.13 -11.96
N SER A 33 12.06 -9.59 -13.06
CA SER A 33 12.68 -9.65 -14.38
C SER A 33 13.74 -8.55 -14.62
N LEU A 34 13.82 -7.53 -13.76
CA LEU A 34 14.64 -6.32 -13.95
C LEU A 34 15.99 -6.33 -13.18
N LEU A 35 16.47 -7.53 -12.80
CA LEU A 35 17.84 -7.84 -12.32
C LEU A 35 18.21 -7.54 -10.85
N TYR A 36 17.31 -7.09 -9.97
CA TYR A 36 17.67 -6.86 -8.56
C TYR A 36 16.72 -7.45 -7.51
N ILE A 37 15.56 -8.00 -7.90
CA ILE A 37 14.63 -8.69 -6.97
C ILE A 37 14.54 -10.14 -7.41
N GLU A 38 14.70 -11.09 -6.48
CA GLU A 38 14.46 -12.50 -6.76
C GLU A 38 13.06 -12.92 -6.34
N LEU A 39 12.56 -14.02 -6.92
CA LEU A 39 11.25 -14.58 -6.52
C LEU A 39 11.20 -14.93 -5.04
N THR A 40 12.34 -15.28 -4.44
CA THR A 40 12.44 -15.59 -3.01
C THR A 40 12.32 -14.38 -2.11
N ASP A 41 12.43 -13.17 -2.65
CA ASP A 41 12.29 -11.92 -1.90
C ASP A 41 10.82 -11.49 -1.80
N ILE A 42 9.92 -12.16 -2.50
CA ILE A 42 8.47 -11.93 -2.42
C ILE A 42 7.87 -12.84 -1.35
N LEU A 43 7.30 -12.23 -0.32
CA LEU A 43 6.46 -12.88 0.68
C LEU A 43 5.02 -12.97 0.16
N TYR A 44 4.51 -14.19 0.04
CA TYR A 44 3.12 -14.44 -0.34
C TYR A 44 2.26 -14.71 0.90
N PRO A 45 1.04 -14.16 0.96
CA PRO A 45 0.13 -14.42 2.06
C PRO A 45 -0.27 -15.90 2.09
N PRO A 46 -0.50 -16.49 3.29
CA PRO A 46 -1.12 -17.81 3.38
C PRO A 46 -2.59 -17.74 2.91
N PRO A 47 -3.29 -18.88 2.72
CA PRO A 47 -4.66 -18.90 2.19
C PRO A 47 -5.69 -18.04 2.95
N GLY A 48 -5.49 -17.83 4.26
CA GLY A 48 -6.33 -16.95 5.10
C GLY A 48 -5.75 -15.55 5.33
N GLY A 49 -4.74 -15.16 4.57
CA GLY A 49 -4.01 -13.90 4.72
C GLY A 49 -3.11 -13.84 5.95
N TRP A 50 -2.32 -12.77 6.07
CA TRP A 50 -1.40 -12.55 7.18
C TRP A 50 -2.14 -12.45 8.52
N PRO A 51 -1.94 -13.37 9.47
CA PRO A 51 -2.79 -13.51 10.64
C PRO A 51 -2.70 -12.34 11.63
N HIS A 52 -1.60 -11.59 11.61
CA HIS A 52 -1.37 -10.43 12.49
C HIS A 52 -1.79 -9.09 11.87
N ILE A 53 -2.19 -9.07 10.60
CA ILE A 53 -2.70 -7.87 9.92
C ILE A 53 -4.22 -7.83 10.12
N THR A 54 -4.65 -7.27 11.25
CA THR A 54 -6.06 -7.21 11.63
C THR A 54 -6.37 -5.92 12.41
N GLN A 55 -7.65 -5.57 12.56
CA GLN A 55 -8.06 -4.39 13.34
C GLN A 55 -7.88 -4.60 14.85
N GLU A 56 -7.80 -5.84 15.33
CA GLU A 56 -7.52 -6.13 16.74
C GLU A 56 -6.04 -5.87 17.10
N ASN A 57 -5.17 -5.80 16.10
CA ASN A 57 -3.77 -5.42 16.30
C ASN A 57 -3.67 -3.89 16.44
N GLU A 58 -3.18 -3.44 17.61
CA GLU A 58 -3.05 -2.01 17.97
C GLU A 58 -2.31 -1.19 16.90
N ALA A 59 -1.26 -1.74 16.28
CA ALA A 59 -0.50 -1.02 15.27
C ALA A 59 -1.35 -0.72 14.03
N PHE A 60 -2.22 -1.63 13.61
CA PHE A 60 -3.12 -1.45 12.47
C PHE A 60 -4.36 -0.64 12.84
N ALA A 61 -4.92 -0.86 14.03
CA ALA A 61 -6.02 -0.05 14.57
C ALA A 61 -5.66 1.44 14.60
N SER A 62 -4.42 1.76 15.00
CA SER A 62 -3.92 3.13 15.08
C SER A 62 -3.85 3.85 13.72
N LEU A 63 -3.87 3.11 12.59
CA LEU A 63 -3.88 3.70 11.25
C LEU A 63 -5.24 4.32 10.90
N LYS A 64 -6.30 4.01 11.67
CA LYS A 64 -7.69 4.46 11.44
C LYS A 64 -8.18 4.19 10.02
N LYS A 65 -7.80 3.03 9.47
CA LYS A 65 -8.22 2.59 8.13
C LYS A 65 -9.49 1.77 8.19
N THR A 66 -10.23 1.74 7.09
CA THR A 66 -11.42 0.89 6.97
C THR A 66 -11.04 -0.59 6.99
N ASP A 67 -11.95 -1.46 7.45
CA ASP A 67 -11.77 -2.91 7.44
C ASP A 67 -11.40 -3.45 6.06
N GLU A 68 -11.96 -2.86 5.00
CA GLU A 68 -11.63 -3.22 3.61
C GLU A 68 -10.14 -3.01 3.27
N VAL A 69 -9.52 -1.96 3.81
CA VAL A 69 -8.08 -1.69 3.59
C VAL A 69 -7.25 -2.69 4.38
N ILE A 70 -7.62 -2.98 5.62
CA ILE A 70 -6.91 -3.96 6.44
C ILE A 70 -7.02 -5.35 5.80
N GLU A 71 -8.19 -5.73 5.30
CA GLU A 71 -8.41 -6.96 4.57
C GLU A 71 -7.65 -7.01 3.23
N LEU A 72 -7.50 -5.89 2.52
CA LEU A 72 -6.61 -5.82 1.36
C LEU A 72 -5.14 -6.07 1.76
N LEU A 73 -4.62 -5.33 2.74
CA LEU A 73 -3.23 -5.49 3.23
C LEU A 73 -2.94 -6.92 3.67
N ARG A 74 -3.89 -7.53 4.38
CA ARG A 74 -3.81 -8.91 4.84
C ARG A 74 -3.61 -9.92 3.70
N HIS A 75 -3.99 -9.60 2.47
CA HIS A 75 -3.90 -10.48 1.32
C HIS A 75 -2.95 -9.99 0.21
N LEU A 76 -2.17 -8.93 0.46
CA LEU A 76 -1.15 -8.50 -0.48
C LEU A 76 0.15 -9.32 -0.32
N PRO A 77 0.89 -9.54 -1.43
CA PRO A 77 2.28 -9.91 -1.33
C PRO A 77 3.13 -8.70 -0.90
N TYR A 78 4.28 -8.98 -0.30
CA TYR A 78 5.24 -7.96 0.16
C TYR A 78 6.66 -8.32 -0.26
N LEU A 79 7.52 -7.33 -0.47
CA LEU A 79 8.95 -7.55 -0.62
C LEU A 79 9.59 -7.63 0.77
N ASP A 80 10.36 -8.68 1.03
CA ASP A 80 10.88 -9.01 2.37
C ASP A 80 11.93 -7.96 2.82
N SER A 81 11.50 -7.01 3.64
CA SER A 81 12.35 -5.93 4.14
C SER A 81 13.44 -6.41 5.13
N ARG A 82 13.37 -7.68 5.58
CA ARG A 82 14.43 -8.28 6.41
C ARG A 82 15.64 -8.67 5.58
N ARG A 83 15.49 -8.80 4.26
CA ARG A 83 16.57 -9.14 3.32
C ARG A 83 17.27 -7.91 2.78
N ASP A 84 16.49 -6.93 2.31
CA ASP A 84 17.03 -5.68 1.76
C ASP A 84 15.96 -4.58 1.73
N THR A 85 16.37 -3.35 1.37
CA THR A 85 15.48 -2.25 1.02
C THR A 85 15.15 -2.29 -0.47
N TRP A 86 13.91 -2.60 -0.79
CA TRP A 86 13.48 -2.79 -2.19
C TRP A 86 12.92 -1.52 -2.79
N PHE A 87 13.69 -0.85 -3.66
CA PHE A 87 13.23 0.35 -4.35
C PHE A 87 12.34 0.00 -5.54
N ILE A 88 11.05 0.33 -5.46
CA ILE A 88 10.11 0.20 -6.59
C ILE A 88 10.37 1.32 -7.63
N ARG A 89 10.98 2.41 -7.19
CA ARG A 89 11.38 3.58 -7.99
C ARG A 89 12.55 4.30 -7.29
N PRO A 90 13.29 5.20 -7.99
CA PRO A 90 14.33 5.99 -7.34
C PRO A 90 13.79 6.70 -6.11
N TRP A 91 14.40 6.44 -4.95
CA TRP A 91 14.01 7.03 -3.67
C TRP A 91 12.56 6.74 -3.25
N SER A 92 12.02 5.56 -3.57
CA SER A 92 10.83 5.04 -2.87
C SER A 92 10.91 3.53 -2.71
N ASP A 93 10.98 3.09 -1.45
CA ASP A 93 11.02 1.69 -1.04
C ASP A 93 9.61 1.07 -1.01
N ALA A 94 9.51 -0.24 -1.16
CA ALA A 94 8.26 -0.97 -0.99
C ALA A 94 7.85 -0.97 0.50
N CYS A 95 6.56 -0.76 0.77
CA CYS A 95 6.05 -0.98 2.12
C CYS A 95 6.01 -2.48 2.43
N ASP A 96 6.47 -2.87 3.61
CA ASP A 96 6.40 -4.22 4.14
C ASP A 96 5.58 -4.20 5.44
N TYR A 97 4.25 -4.33 5.29
CA TYR A 97 3.33 -4.36 6.43
C TYR A 97 3.38 -5.68 7.22
N VAL A 98 4.13 -6.68 6.75
CA VAL A 98 4.28 -7.97 7.44
C VAL A 98 5.38 -7.87 8.48
N ASN A 99 6.53 -7.29 8.13
CA ASN A 99 7.70 -7.27 9.01
C ASN A 99 8.02 -5.89 9.62
N GLN A 100 7.40 -4.80 9.14
CA GLN A 100 7.62 -3.45 9.66
C GLN A 100 6.41 -2.94 10.42
N ASP A 101 6.66 -1.99 11.32
CA ASP A 101 5.60 -1.24 11.98
C ASP A 101 4.79 -0.45 10.93
N PRO A 102 3.47 -0.72 10.78
CA PRO A 102 2.66 -0.07 9.76
C PRO A 102 2.59 1.45 9.94
N ARG A 103 2.80 1.96 11.16
CA ARG A 103 2.79 3.39 11.48
C ARG A 103 3.93 4.15 10.80
N LYS A 104 5.02 3.48 10.45
CA LYS A 104 6.14 4.04 9.69
C LYS A 104 5.71 4.56 8.31
N TYR A 105 4.66 3.97 7.75
CA TYR A 105 4.16 4.33 6.42
C TYR A 105 3.03 5.36 6.46
N LEU A 106 2.68 5.89 7.64
CA LEU A 106 1.78 7.02 7.72
C LEU A 106 2.47 8.24 7.10
N PRO A 107 1.83 8.89 6.12
CA PRO A 107 2.40 10.08 5.51
C PRO A 107 2.46 11.20 6.55
N VAL A 108 3.62 11.84 6.69
CA VAL A 108 3.72 13.09 7.44
C VAL A 108 3.05 14.18 6.61
N VAL A 109 1.97 14.72 7.14
CA VAL A 109 1.14 15.74 6.50
C VAL A 109 0.94 16.90 7.44
N PRO A 110 0.66 18.11 6.91
CA PRO A 110 0.19 19.22 7.73
C PRO A 110 -1.01 18.78 8.60
N ASP A 111 -1.12 19.32 9.80
CA ASP A 111 -2.10 18.91 10.83
C ASP A 111 -3.57 18.96 10.35
N ASP A 112 -3.87 19.72 9.30
CA ASP A 112 -5.21 19.89 8.73
C ASP A 112 -5.54 18.90 7.59
N PHE A 113 -4.58 18.09 7.14
CA PHE A 113 -4.76 17.15 6.05
C PHE A 113 -4.87 15.71 6.56
N GLU A 114 -6.08 15.15 6.56
CA GLU A 114 -6.28 13.72 6.80
C GLU A 114 -6.40 12.96 5.47
N PHE A 115 -5.65 11.86 5.34
CA PHE A 115 -5.88 10.94 4.23
C PHE A 115 -7.19 10.19 4.47
N PRO A 116 -8.04 10.04 3.43
CA PRO A 116 -9.23 9.23 3.57
C PRO A 116 -8.90 7.81 4.08
N PRO A 117 -9.77 7.21 4.90
CA PRO A 117 -9.50 5.93 5.57
C PRO A 117 -9.40 4.75 4.59
N TRP A 118 -9.83 4.93 3.34
CA TRP A 118 -9.71 3.97 2.23
C TRP A 118 -8.43 4.12 1.40
N VAL A 119 -7.51 5.01 1.78
CA VAL A 119 -6.23 5.25 1.08
C VAL A 119 -5.08 4.69 1.88
N ILE A 120 -4.23 3.86 1.27
CA ILE A 120 -3.03 3.29 1.88
C ILE A 120 -1.81 3.44 0.97
N ASN A 121 -0.63 3.54 1.57
CA ASN A 121 0.64 3.60 0.84
C ASN A 121 1.11 2.19 0.47
N LEU A 122 1.61 2.01 -0.76
CA LEU A 122 2.31 0.80 -1.17
C LEU A 122 3.84 1.01 -1.25
N THR A 123 4.26 2.27 -1.20
CA THR A 123 5.66 2.69 -1.19
C THR A 123 5.94 3.65 -0.03
N GLY A 124 7.06 3.45 0.66
CA GLY A 124 7.63 4.32 1.68
C GLY A 124 8.58 5.38 1.12
N HIS A 125 9.12 6.19 2.04
CA HIS A 125 10.10 7.29 1.93
C HIS A 125 10.69 7.67 0.56
N GLY A 126 10.73 8.98 0.33
CA GLY A 126 11.84 9.69 -0.33
C GLY A 126 11.78 11.18 -0.04
N ARG A 127 12.92 11.83 0.28
CA ARG A 127 13.04 13.31 0.41
C ARG A 127 12.50 14.08 -0.82
N TYR A 128 12.34 13.37 -1.94
CA TYR A 128 11.80 13.81 -3.22
C TYR A 128 10.89 12.74 -3.86
N GLY A 129 10.30 11.86 -3.04
CA GLY A 129 9.54 10.70 -3.50
C GLY A 129 8.09 11.00 -3.84
N GLN A 130 7.53 10.21 -4.74
CA GLN A 130 6.11 10.24 -5.10
C GLN A 130 5.46 8.98 -4.55
N ALA A 131 4.55 9.13 -3.59
CA ALA A 131 3.84 8.02 -2.99
C ALA A 131 2.85 7.42 -3.99
N LEU A 132 2.92 6.10 -4.21
CA LEU A 132 1.83 5.34 -4.83
C LEU A 132 0.82 5.00 -3.74
N MET A 133 -0.34 5.62 -3.86
CA MET A 133 -1.47 5.49 -2.94
C MET A 133 -2.57 4.69 -3.61
N PHE A 134 -3.03 3.60 -3.01
CA PHE A 134 -4.16 2.86 -3.55
C PHE A 134 -5.44 3.27 -2.81
N GLY A 135 -6.43 3.79 -3.55
CA GLY A 135 -7.75 4.11 -3.03
C GLY A 135 -8.71 2.95 -3.24
N THR A 136 -9.18 2.30 -2.16
CA THR A 136 -10.17 1.22 -2.27
C THR A 136 -11.58 1.74 -2.58
N SER A 137 -11.82 3.06 -2.49
CA SER A 137 -13.12 3.66 -2.87
C SER A 137 -13.40 3.63 -4.37
N ASP A 138 -12.35 3.68 -5.18
CA ASP A 138 -12.45 3.78 -6.65
C ASP A 138 -11.50 2.83 -7.39
N GLY A 139 -10.69 2.06 -6.67
CA GLY A 139 -9.70 1.13 -7.23
C GLY A 139 -8.52 1.84 -7.91
N MET A 140 -8.32 3.13 -7.66
CA MET A 140 -7.30 3.92 -8.35
C MET A 140 -6.00 4.01 -7.56
N VAL A 141 -4.88 3.74 -8.24
CA VAL A 141 -3.55 4.14 -7.78
C VAL A 141 -3.36 5.63 -8.08
N ARG A 142 -3.11 6.43 -7.05
CA ARG A 142 -2.82 7.86 -7.14
C ARG A 142 -1.36 8.11 -6.80
N GLN A 143 -0.75 9.03 -7.52
CA GLN A 143 0.62 9.45 -7.29
C GLN A 143 0.61 10.83 -6.64
N ARG A 144 1.24 10.98 -5.47
CA ARG A 144 1.36 12.28 -4.80
C ARG A 144 2.82 12.66 -4.59
N ASN A 145 3.21 13.84 -5.07
CA ASN A 145 4.48 14.47 -4.71
C ASN A 145 4.44 14.84 -3.22
N MET A 146 5.38 14.29 -2.43
CA MET A 146 5.56 14.75 -1.06
C MET A 146 6.42 16.01 -1.07
N PRO A 147 6.04 17.08 -0.34
CA PRO A 147 6.89 18.26 -0.22
C PRO A 147 8.20 17.90 0.54
N PRO A 148 9.29 18.64 0.32
CA PRO A 148 10.52 18.44 1.08
C PRO A 148 10.26 18.70 2.57
N MET A 149 10.63 17.73 3.40
CA MET A 149 10.72 17.93 4.85
C MET A 149 11.99 18.73 5.12
N GLY A 150 11.84 19.93 5.68
CA GLY A 150 12.95 20.79 6.13
C GLY A 150 13.67 20.26 7.35
#